data_AF-A0A3D4W580-F1
#
_entry.id   AF-A0A3D4W580-F1
#
_cell.length_a   1.000
_cell.length_b   1.000
_cell.length_c   1.000
_cell.angle_alpha   90.00
_cell.angle_beta   90.00
_cell.angle_gamma   90.00
#
_symmetry.space_group_name_H-M   'P 1'
#
loop_
_entity.id
_entity.type
_entity.pdbx_description
1 polymer ?
#
loop_
_entity_poly.entity_id
_entity_poly.type
_entity_poly.pdbx_seq_one_letter_code
_entity_poly.pdbx_strand_id
1 'polypeptide(L)'
;MFASCSQKIVSTGKTAAEILGDPEYQAISYGGYRELSRDIQPTIPQLKEDMKILSAMGIKLVRTYNVYYDEAANLLEAISQLKKEDPKFEMYIMLGAWIDCKNAFTKLPDRIRNEESPENKKEI
;
A
#
# COMPACT_ATOMS: atom_id res chain seq x y z
N MET A 1 -3.04 -34.06 26.89
CA MET A 1 -2.06 -33.63 25.88
C MET A 1 -2.77 -32.65 24.96
N PHE A 2 -2.48 -31.35 25.06
CA PHE A 2 -2.96 -30.36 24.10
C PHE A 2 -1.74 -29.85 23.35
N ALA A 3 -1.46 -30.44 22.19
CA ALA A 3 -0.47 -29.91 21.27
C ALA A 3 -1.11 -28.70 20.58
N SER A 4 -0.76 -27.50 21.05
CA SER A 4 -1.06 -26.24 20.34
C SER A 4 -0.14 -26.20 19.11
N CYS A 5 -0.67 -26.62 17.96
CA CYS A 5 -0.02 -26.38 16.68
C CYS A 5 -0.08 -24.88 16.38
N SER A 6 0.99 -24.15 16.74
CA SER A 6 1.25 -22.82 16.21
C SER A 6 1.60 -23.00 14.73
N GLN A 7 0.60 -22.91 13.85
CA GLN A 7 0.85 -22.86 12.41
C GLN A 7 1.69 -21.60 12.16
N LYS A 8 3.00 -21.78 11.96
CA LYS A 8 3.82 -20.75 11.34
C LYS A 8 3.15 -20.43 10.01
N ILE A 9 2.69 -19.19 9.85
CA ILE A 9 2.29 -18.67 8.54
C ILE A 9 3.56 -18.72 7.69
N VAL A 10 3.70 -19.78 6.90
CA VAL A 10 4.77 -19.87 5.90
C VAL A 10 4.34 -18.93 4.79
N SER A 11 4.93 -17.73 4.78
CA SER A 11 4.86 -16.85 3.61
C SER A 11 5.40 -17.64 2.43
N THR A 12 4.54 -17.93 1.46
CA THR A 12 4.95 -18.54 0.18
C THR A 12 5.52 -17.50 -0.78
N GLY A 13 5.65 -16.23 -0.35
CA GLY A 13 6.21 -15.13 -1.13
C GLY A 13 7.58 -14.65 -0.64
N LYS A 14 8.24 -13.85 -1.48
CA LYS A 14 9.52 -13.19 -1.17
C LYS A 14 9.40 -12.27 0.03
N THR A 15 10.45 -12.22 0.83
CA THR A 15 10.60 -11.30 1.95
C THR A 15 11.03 -9.92 1.48
N ALA A 16 10.79 -8.89 2.31
CA ALA A 16 11.26 -7.54 2.00
C ALA A 16 12.79 -7.47 1.83
N ALA A 17 13.55 -8.27 2.58
CA ALA A 17 15.01 -8.33 2.47
C ALA A 17 15.50 -8.88 1.13
N GLU A 18 14.72 -9.75 0.48
CA GLU A 18 15.02 -10.27 -0.87
C GLU A 18 14.62 -9.31 -2.00
N ILE A 19 13.81 -8.28 -1.69
CA ILE A 19 13.28 -7.33 -2.68
C ILE A 19 14.07 -6.00 -2.63
N LEU A 20 14.33 -5.48 -1.42
CA LEU A 20 14.91 -4.15 -1.25
C LEU A 20 16.40 -4.14 -1.59
N GLY A 21 16.77 -3.35 -2.61
CA GLY A 21 18.15 -3.22 -3.09
C GLY A 21 18.49 -4.15 -4.25
N ASP A 22 17.56 -5.03 -4.65
CA ASP A 22 17.70 -5.87 -5.83
C ASP A 22 17.18 -5.12 -7.08
N PRO A 23 18.01 -4.90 -8.12
CA PRO A 23 17.61 -4.19 -9.33
C PRO A 23 16.51 -4.90 -10.15
N GLU A 24 16.28 -6.20 -9.95
CA GLU A 24 15.19 -6.94 -10.59
C GLU A 24 13.80 -6.56 -10.03
N TYR A 25 13.77 -5.79 -8.93
CA TYR A 25 12.56 -5.32 -8.25
C TYR A 25 12.45 -3.80 -8.29
N GLN A 26 12.50 -3.22 -9.50
CA GLN A 26 12.35 -1.78 -9.68
C GLN A 26 11.09 -1.27 -8.98
N ALA A 27 11.27 -0.24 -8.15
CA ALA A 27 10.23 0.34 -7.33
C ALA A 27 9.76 1.70 -7.88
N ILE A 28 8.52 2.08 -7.56
CA ILE A 28 7.96 3.40 -7.87
C ILE A 28 7.02 3.87 -6.75
N SER A 29 6.95 5.20 -6.54
CA SER A 29 5.88 5.78 -5.72
C SER A 29 4.63 5.95 -6.58
N TYR A 30 3.47 5.52 -6.08
CA TYR A 30 2.27 5.39 -6.90
C TYR A 30 1.03 6.00 -6.23
N GLY A 31 0.18 6.61 -7.04
CA GLY A 31 -1.19 6.99 -6.73
C GLY A 31 -2.03 6.94 -8.00
N GLY A 32 -3.17 6.25 -7.97
CA GLY A 32 -4.05 5.97 -9.10
C GLY A 32 -5.23 6.94 -9.24
N TYR A 33 -5.29 8.00 -8.44
CA TYR A 33 -6.35 9.01 -8.52
C TYR A 33 -6.40 9.66 -9.92
N ARG A 34 -7.60 9.65 -10.54
CA ARG A 34 -7.86 10.29 -11.84
C ARG A 34 -8.70 11.56 -11.73
N GLU A 35 -9.26 11.81 -10.55
CA GLU A 35 -10.12 12.96 -10.24
C GLU A 35 -9.36 14.06 -9.47
N LEU A 36 -9.94 15.25 -9.40
CA LEU A 36 -9.36 16.41 -8.72
C LEU A 36 -9.42 16.35 -7.18
N SER A 37 -10.21 15.43 -6.61
CA SER A 37 -10.28 15.19 -5.17
C SER A 37 -9.94 13.74 -4.85
N ARG A 38 -9.20 13.56 -3.75
CA ARG A 38 -8.93 12.24 -3.17
C ARG A 38 -10.13 11.62 -2.48
N ASP A 39 -11.24 12.35 -2.34
CA ASP A 39 -12.50 11.77 -1.85
C ASP A 39 -13.09 10.78 -2.87
N ILE A 40 -12.76 10.95 -4.16
CA ILE A 40 -13.17 10.05 -5.23
C ILE A 40 -12.06 9.04 -5.44
N GLN A 41 -12.26 7.83 -4.93
CA GLN A 41 -11.27 6.76 -4.97
C GLN A 41 -11.16 6.14 -6.37
N PRO A 42 -9.96 5.73 -6.81
CA PRO A 42 -9.82 4.95 -8.03
C PRO A 42 -10.52 3.60 -7.89
N THR A 43 -11.18 3.18 -8.98
CA THR A 43 -11.88 1.90 -9.04
C THR A 43 -10.91 0.74 -9.22
N ILE A 44 -11.31 -0.47 -8.80
CA ILE A 44 -10.49 -1.68 -9.00
C ILE A 44 -10.09 -1.89 -10.48
N PRO A 45 -10.97 -1.75 -11.48
CA PRO A 45 -10.56 -1.89 -12.89
C PRO A 45 -9.50 -0.88 -13.34
N GLN A 46 -9.58 0.37 -12.88
CA GLN A 46 -8.56 1.40 -13.18
C GLN A 46 -7.22 1.04 -12.53
N LEU A 47 -7.23 0.62 -11.26
CA LEU A 47 -6.00 0.18 -10.59
C LEU A 47 -5.39 -1.05 -11.26
N LYS A 48 -6.22 -1.99 -11.73
CA LYS A 48 -5.74 -3.16 -12.49
C LYS A 48 -5.10 -2.76 -13.82
N GLU A 49 -5.64 -1.77 -14.51
CA GLU A 49 -5.04 -1.21 -15.73
C GLU A 49 -3.64 -0.65 -15.42
N ASP A 50 -3.53 0.19 -14.40
CA ASP A 50 -2.27 0.80 -14.00
C ASP A 50 -1.22 -0.25 -13.61
N MET A 51 -1.62 -1.27 -12.83
CA MET A 51 -0.72 -2.35 -12.42
C MET A 51 -0.18 -3.17 -13.60
N LYS A 52 -0.98 -3.35 -14.66
CA LYS A 52 -0.53 -3.99 -15.89
C LYS A 52 0.48 -3.13 -16.64
N ILE A 53 0.24 -1.82 -16.72
CA ILE A 53 1.17 -0.87 -17.36
C ILE A 53 2.50 -0.86 -16.61
N LEU A 54 2.47 -0.72 -15.28
CA LEU A 54 3.67 -0.70 -14.45
C LEU A 54 4.44 -2.02 -14.54
N SER A 55 3.75 -3.15 -14.50
CA SER A 55 4.38 -4.47 -14.65
C SER A 55 5.04 -4.62 -16.03
N ALA A 56 4.40 -4.15 -17.11
CA ALA A 56 4.99 -4.16 -18.45
C ALA A 56 6.25 -3.27 -18.58
N MET A 57 6.36 -2.23 -17.74
CA MET A 57 7.56 -1.40 -17.62
C MET A 57 8.66 -2.03 -16.75
N GLY A 58 8.43 -3.20 -16.17
CA GLY A 58 9.36 -3.88 -15.25
C GLY A 58 9.28 -3.40 -13.80
N ILE A 59 8.29 -2.58 -13.43
CA ILE A 59 8.04 -2.23 -12.03
C ILE A 59 7.45 -3.44 -11.31
N LYS A 60 8.00 -3.76 -10.14
CA LYS A 60 7.52 -4.86 -9.29
C LYS A 60 7.16 -4.45 -7.87
N LEU A 61 7.49 -3.22 -7.46
CA LEU A 61 7.19 -2.71 -6.13
C LEU A 61 6.55 -1.32 -6.23
N VAL A 62 5.33 -1.18 -5.73
CA VAL A 62 4.65 0.12 -5.61
C VAL A 62 4.62 0.56 -4.15
N ARG A 63 4.83 1.86 -3.92
CA ARG A 63 4.72 2.47 -2.59
C ARG A 63 3.48 3.38 -2.52
N THR A 64 2.69 3.23 -1.46
CA THR A 64 1.56 4.11 -1.12
C THR A 64 1.91 5.06 0.03
N TYR A 65 1.04 6.02 0.30
CA TYR A 65 1.33 7.14 1.22
C TYR A 65 0.56 7.10 2.54
N ASN A 66 -0.69 6.65 2.49
CA ASN A 66 -1.59 6.57 3.63
C ASN A 66 -2.45 5.31 3.50
N VAL A 67 -3.06 4.91 4.61
CA VAL A 67 -4.10 3.87 4.66
C VAL A 67 -5.44 4.43 5.15
N TYR A 68 -5.54 5.74 5.34
CA TYR A 68 -6.79 6.41 5.70
C TYR A 68 -7.84 6.37 4.57
N TYR A 69 -7.43 6.57 3.32
CA TYR A 69 -8.32 6.47 2.15
C TYR A 69 -8.31 5.06 1.54
N ASP A 70 -9.40 4.69 0.86
CA ASP A 70 -9.57 3.32 0.34
C ASP A 70 -8.63 2.96 -0.81
N GLU A 71 -7.87 3.90 -1.40
CA GLU A 71 -6.92 3.60 -2.48
C GLU A 71 -5.98 2.43 -2.13
N ALA A 72 -5.40 2.42 -0.92
CA ALA A 72 -4.49 1.35 -0.50
C ALA A 72 -5.20 -0.01 -0.43
N ALA A 73 -6.43 -0.04 0.09
CA ALA A 73 -7.24 -1.25 0.17
C ALA A 73 -7.68 -1.73 -1.23
N ASN A 74 -8.13 -0.82 -2.09
CA ASN A 74 -8.54 -1.12 -3.46
C ASN A 74 -7.36 -1.61 -4.31
N LEU A 75 -6.16 -1.06 -4.08
CA LEU A 75 -4.94 -1.49 -4.77
C LEU A 75 -4.52 -2.90 -4.36
N LEU A 76 -4.59 -3.23 -3.06
CA LEU A 76 -4.36 -4.58 -2.56
C LEU A 76 -5.32 -5.59 -3.20
N GLU A 77 -6.60 -5.23 -3.28
CA GLU A 77 -7.62 -6.08 -3.91
C GLU A 77 -7.37 -6.23 -5.42
N ALA A 78 -7.02 -5.14 -6.12
CA ALA A 78 -6.67 -5.17 -7.54
C ALA A 78 -5.48 -6.11 -7.82
N ILE A 79 -4.40 -6.01 -7.03
CA ILE A 79 -3.23 -6.88 -7.14
C ILE A 79 -3.61 -8.34 -6.81
N SER A 80 -4.40 -8.57 -5.77
CA SER A 80 -4.91 -9.90 -5.40
C SER A 80 -5.69 -10.55 -6.54
N GLN A 81 -6.58 -9.81 -7.20
CA GLN A 81 -7.31 -10.29 -8.37
C GLN A 81 -6.39 -10.59 -9.55
N LEU A 82 -5.43 -9.70 -9.85
CA LEU A 82 -4.47 -9.93 -10.94
C LEU A 82 -3.62 -11.18 -10.72
N LYS A 83 -3.17 -11.43 -9.49
CA LYS A 83 -2.40 -12.65 -9.15
C LYS A 83 -3.24 -13.94 -9.27
N LYS A 84 -4.56 -13.84 -9.06
CA LYS A 84 -5.49 -14.97 -9.29
C LYS A 84 -5.73 -15.20 -10.79
N GLU A 85 -5.81 -14.14 -11.57
CA GLU A 85 -6.04 -14.18 -13.03
C GLU A 85 -4.81 -14.67 -13.79
N ASP A 86 -3.61 -14.22 -13.40
CA ASP A 86 -2.34 -14.63 -13.97
C ASP A 86 -1.35 -15.01 -12.86
N PRO A 87 -1.07 -16.31 -12.65
CA PRO A 87 -0.10 -16.77 -11.66
C PRO A 87 1.34 -16.27 -11.89
N LYS A 88 1.66 -15.75 -13.08
CA LYS A 88 2.97 -15.13 -13.37
C LYS A 88 3.02 -13.65 -13.00
N PHE A 89 1.88 -13.02 -12.73
CA PHE A 89 1.84 -11.62 -12.35
C PHE A 89 2.50 -11.43 -10.97
N GLU A 90 3.53 -10.58 -10.93
CA GLU A 90 4.32 -10.32 -9.74
C GLU A 90 4.32 -8.81 -9.44
N MET A 91 3.68 -8.42 -8.33
CA MET A 91 3.67 -7.05 -7.83
C MET A 91 3.62 -7.08 -6.30
N TYR A 92 4.47 -6.27 -5.67
CA TYR A 92 4.59 -6.08 -4.23
C TYR A 92 4.21 -4.65 -3.86
N ILE A 93 3.86 -4.45 -2.59
CA ILE A 93 3.42 -3.16 -2.07
C ILE A 93 4.18 -2.80 -0.80
N MET A 94 4.63 -1.56 -0.71
CA MET A 94 5.08 -0.92 0.51
C MET A 94 3.96 0.02 0.99
N LEU A 95 3.22 -0.42 2.01
CA LEU A 95 2.14 0.36 2.62
C LEU A 95 2.73 1.51 3.44
N GLY A 96 2.32 2.74 3.12
CA GLY A 96 2.63 3.91 3.92
C GLY A 96 1.51 4.18 4.92
N ALA A 97 1.85 4.24 6.21
CA ALA A 97 0.98 4.83 7.24
C ALA A 97 1.39 6.29 7.44
N TRP A 98 0.44 7.21 7.28
CA TRP A 98 0.72 8.64 7.43
C TRP A 98 0.60 9.06 8.90
N ILE A 99 1.69 9.53 9.50
CA ILE A 99 1.73 9.92 10.92
C ILE A 99 1.88 11.44 11.03
N ASP A 100 0.91 12.05 11.71
CA ASP A 100 0.81 13.49 11.90
C ASP A 100 1.08 13.92 13.33
N CYS A 101 1.67 15.11 13.49
CA CYS A 101 1.73 15.78 14.78
C CYS A 101 0.36 16.36 15.18
N LYS A 102 0.17 16.64 16.47
CA LYS A 102 -1.06 17.26 16.98
C LYS A 102 -1.35 18.59 16.29
N ASN A 103 -2.63 18.78 15.96
CA ASN A 103 -3.20 19.88 15.19
C ASN A 103 -2.84 19.91 13.69
N ALA A 104 -2.09 18.94 13.15
CA ALA A 104 -1.87 18.84 11.70
C ALA A 104 -3.19 18.80 10.93
N PHE A 105 -3.22 19.47 9.77
CA PHE A 105 -4.40 19.57 8.91
C PHE A 105 -5.70 20.11 9.58
N THR A 106 -5.58 20.76 10.73
CA THR A 106 -6.71 21.45 11.40
C THR A 106 -6.64 22.98 11.21
N LYS A 107 -7.73 23.67 11.58
CA LYS A 107 -7.80 25.15 11.64
C LYS A 107 -7.17 25.74 12.90
N LEU A 108 -6.71 24.91 13.85
CA LEU A 108 -6.09 25.39 15.08
C LEU A 108 -4.73 26.05 14.77
N PRO A 109 -4.35 27.09 15.55
CA PRO A 109 -3.02 27.66 15.46
C PRO A 109 -1.98 26.62 15.91
N ASP A 110 -0.80 26.72 15.31
CA ASP A 110 0.39 25.90 15.58
C ASP A 110 0.29 24.40 15.22
N ARG A 111 1.48 23.81 15.04
CA ARG A 111 1.68 22.38 14.77
C ARG A 111 2.58 21.85 15.87
N ILE A 112 2.01 21.09 16.79
CA ILE A 112 2.70 20.68 18.03
C ILE A 112 3.51 19.41 17.74
N ARG A 113 4.76 19.59 17.33
CA ARG A 113 5.60 18.51 16.75
C ARG A 113 6.02 17.41 17.73
N ASN A 114 5.86 17.61 19.03
CA ASN A 114 6.20 16.67 20.09
C ASN A 114 4.99 15.91 20.64
N GLU A 115 3.81 16.10 20.06
CA GLU A 115 2.60 15.37 20.41
C GLU A 115 2.00 14.73 19.15
N GLU A 116 1.46 13.51 19.29
CA GLU A 116 0.81 12.77 18.20
C GLU A 116 -0.59 13.30 17.92
N SER A 117 -1.01 13.27 16.66
CA SER A 117 -2.40 13.53 16.27
C SER A 117 -3.31 12.37 16.68
N PRO A 118 -4.51 12.62 17.26
CA PRO A 118 -5.51 11.58 17.45
C PRO A 118 -5.94 10.88 16.15
N GLU A 119 -5.81 11.56 15.02
CA GLU A 119 -6.18 11.07 13.69
C GLU A 119 -5.27 9.92 13.20
N ASN A 120 -4.05 9.78 13.75
CA ASN A 120 -3.12 8.70 13.40
C ASN A 120 -3.71 7.31 13.64
N LYS A 121 -4.74 7.18 14.49
CA LYS A 121 -5.49 5.93 14.70
C LYS A 121 -6.22 5.43 13.46
N LYS A 122 -6.46 6.29 12.47
CA LYS A 122 -7.08 5.91 11.20
C LYS A 122 -6.08 5.28 10.23
N GLU A 123 -4.79 5.33 10.57
CA GLU A 123 -3.67 4.90 9.74
C GLU A 123 -3.03 3.59 10.26
N ILE A 124 -3.53 3.03 11.38
CA ILE A 124 -2.95 1.90 12.11
C ILE A 124 -4.02 0.84 12.42
#